data_AF-A0A8H6N022-F1
#
_entry.id   AF-A0A8H6N022-F1
#
_cell.length_a   1.000
_cell.length_b   1.000
_cell.length_c   1.000
_cell.angle_alpha   90.00
_cell.angle_beta   90.00
_cell.angle_gamma   90.00
#
_symmetry.space_group_name_H-M   'P 1'
#
loop_
_entity.id
_entity.type
_entity.pdbx_description
1 polymer ?
#
loop_
_entity_poly.entity_id
_entity_poly.type
_entity_poly.pdbx_seq_one_letter_code
_entity_poly.pdbx_strand_id
1 'polypeptide(L)'
;MSDPQAYTVGWICAVTAESVAARAFLDEEHGGPRHVAQHDNNSYVLGCIGSHNVVIAALPEGEYGTTSAATVARDMLHSFPNVRIGLMVGIGGGAPSQKHDIRLGDIVVSKPGDGDGGVF
;
A
#
# COMPACT_ATOMS: atom_id res chain seq x y z
N MET A 1 12.78 -17.65 -3.51
CA MET A 1 11.36 -17.29 -3.48
C MET A 1 10.88 -17.27 -2.03
N SER A 2 10.08 -16.30 -1.65
CA SER A 2 9.68 -16.05 -0.26
C SER A 2 8.35 -16.73 0.11
N ASP A 3 8.16 -17.06 1.39
CA ASP A 3 6.88 -17.59 1.89
C ASP A 3 5.88 -16.45 2.15
N PRO A 4 4.71 -16.41 1.48
CA PRO A 4 3.69 -15.40 1.73
C PRO A 4 3.19 -15.35 3.17
N GLN A 5 3.28 -16.45 3.92
CA GLN A 5 2.90 -16.48 5.34
C GLN A 5 3.84 -15.67 6.24
N ALA A 6 5.03 -15.31 5.76
CA ALA A 6 5.99 -14.52 6.54
C ALA A 6 5.65 -13.03 6.60
N TYR A 7 4.73 -12.54 5.76
CA TYR A 7 4.44 -11.12 5.59
C TYR A 7 3.24 -10.69 6.41
N THR A 8 3.36 -9.53 7.08
CA THR A 8 2.36 -9.06 8.04
C THR A 8 1.83 -7.65 7.74
N VAL A 9 2.56 -6.90 6.90
CA VAL A 9 2.20 -5.53 6.50
C VAL A 9 2.04 -5.48 4.98
N GLY A 10 0.89 -5.01 4.52
CA GLY A 10 0.64 -4.68 3.12
C GLY A 10 0.79 -3.19 2.88
N TRP A 11 1.49 -2.82 1.81
CA TRP A 11 1.67 -1.45 1.35
C TRP A 11 1.17 -1.34 -0.09
N ILE A 12 0.11 -0.59 -0.32
CA ILE A 12 -0.50 -0.39 -1.63
C ILE A 12 -0.16 1.01 -2.12
N CYS A 13 0.37 1.08 -3.34
CA CYS A 13 0.71 2.32 -4.03
C CYS A 13 -0.26 2.54 -5.19
N ALA A 14 -0.70 3.78 -5.39
CA ALA A 14 -1.58 4.18 -6.47
C ALA A 14 -0.86 4.38 -7.81
N VAL A 15 0.38 4.91 -7.77
CA VAL A 15 1.17 5.21 -8.97
C VAL A 15 2.61 4.69 -8.88
N THR A 16 3.26 4.57 -10.04
CA THR A 16 4.64 4.06 -10.15
C THR A 16 5.65 4.85 -9.32
N ALA A 17 5.49 6.18 -9.22
CA ALA A 17 6.40 7.00 -8.42
C ALA A 17 6.35 6.62 -6.93
N GLU A 18 5.16 6.27 -6.42
CA GLU A 18 4.96 5.86 -5.03
C GLU A 18 5.54 4.46 -4.79
N SER A 19 5.38 3.53 -5.73
CA SER A 19 5.94 2.18 -5.60
C SER A 19 7.47 2.17 -5.68
N VAL A 20 8.05 3.03 -6.51
CA VAL A 20 9.51 3.26 -6.55
C VAL A 20 10.00 3.78 -5.21
N ALA A 21 9.32 4.77 -4.62
CA ALA A 21 9.67 5.29 -3.30
C ALA A 21 9.54 4.20 -2.23
N ALA A 22 8.40 3.49 -2.18
CA ALA A 22 8.15 2.42 -1.21
C ALA A 22 9.23 1.33 -1.25
N ARG A 23 9.63 0.90 -2.46
CA ARG A 23 10.72 -0.07 -2.66
C ARG A 23 12.07 0.47 -2.17
N ALA A 24 12.35 1.76 -2.38
CA ALA A 24 13.59 2.39 -1.92
C ALA A 24 13.69 2.50 -0.39
N PHE A 25 12.56 2.41 0.33
CA PHE A 25 12.52 2.41 1.80
C PHE A 25 12.66 1.02 2.43
N LEU A 26 12.74 -0.05 1.65
CA LEU A 26 13.03 -1.38 2.18
C LEU A 26 14.48 -1.45 2.66
N ASP A 27 14.71 -2.01 3.84
CA ASP A 27 16.06 -2.31 4.35
C ASP A 27 16.68 -3.46 3.55
N GLU A 28 15.87 -4.46 3.23
CA GLU A 28 16.21 -5.59 2.37
C GLU A 28 15.04 -5.91 1.43
N GLU A 29 15.34 -6.13 0.16
CA GLU A 29 14.40 -6.71 -0.79
C GLU A 29 14.55 -8.23 -0.83
N HIS A 30 13.45 -8.93 -0.58
CA HIS A 30 13.39 -10.38 -0.65
C HIS A 30 13.05 -10.84 -2.07
N GLY A 31 13.35 -12.10 -2.38
CA GLY A 31 12.87 -12.71 -3.63
C GLY A 31 11.33 -12.76 -3.69
N GLY A 32 10.77 -12.76 -4.90
CA GLY A 32 9.32 -12.80 -5.12
C GLY A 32 8.60 -13.98 -4.43
N PRO A 33 7.26 -13.89 -4.29
CA PRO A 33 6.47 -14.88 -3.56
C PRO A 33 6.55 -16.26 -4.22
N ARG A 34 6.65 -17.32 -3.42
CA ARG A 34 6.70 -18.71 -3.92
C ARG A 34 5.39 -19.15 -4.60
N HIS A 35 4.28 -18.52 -4.22
CA HIS A 35 2.97 -18.67 -4.84
C HIS A 35 2.13 -17.42 -4.53
N VAL A 36 1.11 -17.19 -5.37
CA VAL A 36 0.02 -16.24 -5.14
C VAL A 36 -1.30 -16.98 -5.31
N ALA A 37 -2.39 -16.42 -4.79
CA ALA A 37 -3.72 -16.97 -4.93
C ALA A 37 -4.12 -17.09 -6.41
N GLN A 38 -4.99 -18.05 -6.72
CA GLN A 38 -5.53 -18.21 -8.05
C GLN A 38 -6.30 -16.94 -8.45
N HIS A 39 -6.01 -16.39 -9.63
CA HIS A 39 -6.58 -15.13 -10.16
C HIS A 39 -6.11 -13.84 -9.48
N ASP A 40 -5.10 -13.89 -8.61
CA ASP A 40 -4.37 -12.70 -8.20
C ASP A 40 -3.47 -12.24 -9.34
N ASN A 41 -3.77 -11.08 -9.92
CA ASN A 41 -3.03 -10.48 -11.03
C ASN A 41 -2.05 -9.39 -10.57
N ASN A 42 -1.87 -9.19 -9.26
CA ASN A 42 -0.99 -8.16 -8.74
C ASN A 42 0.47 -8.52 -8.97
N SER A 43 1.29 -7.47 -9.15
CA SER A 43 2.74 -7.58 -9.05
C SER A 43 3.18 -7.20 -7.64
N TYR A 44 4.01 -8.04 -7.02
CA TYR A 44 4.49 -7.84 -5.66
C TYR A 44 5.99 -7.62 -5.60
N VAL A 45 6.38 -6.64 -4.79
CA VAL A 45 7.74 -6.50 -4.25
C VAL A 45 7.69 -6.87 -2.78
N LEU A 46 8.63 -7.71 -2.35
CA LEU A 46 8.69 -8.21 -0.99
C LEU A 46 9.96 -7.73 -0.32
N GLY A 47 9.90 -7.42 0.97
CA GLY A 47 11.07 -7.02 1.73
C GLY A 47 10.81 -6.85 3.21
N CYS A 48 11.72 -6.17 3.90
CA CYS A 48 11.56 -5.81 5.29
C CYS A 48 11.84 -4.32 5.55
N ILE A 49 11.21 -3.80 6.60
CA ILE A 49 11.53 -2.52 7.23
C ILE A 49 11.62 -2.79 8.73
N GLY A 50 12.82 -2.67 9.30
CA GLY A 50 13.15 -3.15 10.63
C GLY A 50 12.78 -4.62 10.80
N SER A 51 11.96 -4.93 11.81
CA SER A 51 11.48 -6.29 12.09
C SER A 51 10.21 -6.67 11.33
N HIS A 52 9.71 -5.84 10.41
CA HIS A 52 8.43 -6.05 9.74
C HIS A 52 8.64 -6.51 8.30
N ASN A 53 8.08 -7.67 7.96
CA ASN A 53 8.01 -8.13 6.58
C ASN A 53 6.86 -7.44 5.85
N VAL A 54 7.19 -6.72 4.79
CA VAL A 54 6.30 -5.86 4.02
C VAL A 54 6.09 -6.44 2.62
N VAL A 55 4.83 -6.52 2.20
CA VAL A 55 4.44 -6.78 0.81
C VAL A 55 3.96 -5.48 0.18
N ILE A 56 4.64 -5.06 -0.89
CA ILE A 56 4.28 -3.87 -1.67
C ILE A 56 3.56 -4.31 -2.94
N ALA A 57 2.41 -3.70 -3.22
CA ALA A 57 1.71 -3.82 -4.49
C ALA A 57 1.42 -2.44 -5.08
N ALA A 58 1.38 -2.35 -6.41
CA ALA A 58 0.94 -1.16 -7.13
C ALA A 58 -0.38 -1.44 -7.85
N LEU A 59 -1.19 -0.40 -8.06
CA LEU A 59 -2.35 -0.51 -8.95
C LEU A 59 -1.91 -0.84 -10.39
N PRO A 60 -2.78 -1.50 -11.18
CA PRO A 60 -2.54 -1.71 -12.59
C PRO A 60 -2.23 -0.39 -13.33
N GLU A 61 -1.35 -0.46 -14.32
CA GLU A 61 -0.94 0.73 -15.07
C GLU A 61 -2.16 1.39 -15.75
N GLY A 62 -2.30 2.71 -15.55
CA GLY A 62 -3.42 3.49 -16.09
C GLY A 62 -4.73 3.32 -15.31
N GLU A 63 -4.77 2.45 -14.30
CA GLU A 63 -5.88 2.36 -13.36
C GLU A 63 -5.61 3.21 -12.11
N TYR A 64 -6.63 3.93 -11.67
CA TYR A 64 -6.60 4.70 -10.43
C TYR A 64 -7.96 4.63 -9.75
N GLY A 65 -7.95 4.79 -8.43
CA GLY A 65 -9.16 4.96 -7.64
C GLY A 65 -9.51 3.77 -6.77
N THR A 66 -10.63 3.91 -6.07
CA THR A 66 -11.02 3.08 -4.93
C THR A 66 -11.32 1.63 -5.31
N THR A 67 -11.94 1.38 -6.47
CA THR A 67 -12.27 0.03 -6.95
C THR A 67 -11.03 -0.80 -7.26
N SER A 68 -10.06 -0.18 -7.94
CA SER A 68 -8.81 -0.85 -8.31
C SER A 68 -7.98 -1.12 -7.04
N ALA A 69 -7.89 -0.15 -6.13
CA ALA A 69 -7.25 -0.35 -4.81
C ALA A 69 -7.93 -1.44 -3.95
N ALA A 70 -9.26 -1.52 -3.96
CA ALA A 70 -9.99 -2.57 -3.25
C ALA A 70 -9.69 -3.96 -3.83
N THR A 71 -9.55 -4.06 -5.16
CA THR A 71 -9.18 -5.32 -5.83
C THR A 71 -7.77 -5.75 -5.47
N VAL A 72 -6.80 -4.83 -5.57
CA VAL A 72 -5.41 -5.09 -5.17
C VAL A 72 -5.34 -5.55 -3.71
N ALA A 73 -6.02 -4.83 -2.80
CA ALA A 73 -6.05 -5.17 -1.39
C ALA A 73 -6.67 -6.56 -1.14
N ARG A 74 -7.80 -6.87 -1.77
CA ARG A 74 -8.47 -8.17 -1.64
C ARG A 74 -7.55 -9.31 -2.08
N ASP A 75 -6.95 -9.17 -3.26
CA ASP A 75 -6.11 -10.22 -3.83
C ASP A 75 -4.81 -10.40 -3.02
N MET A 76 -4.24 -9.30 -2.50
CA MET A 76 -3.13 -9.34 -1.53
C MET A 76 -3.50 -10.12 -0.27
N LEU A 77 -4.67 -9.90 0.32
CA LEU A 77 -5.10 -10.65 1.51
C LEU A 77 -5.31 -12.13 1.23
N HIS A 78 -5.70 -12.49 0.01
CA HIS A 78 -5.80 -13.90 -0.39
C HIS A 78 -4.42 -14.55 -0.57
N SER A 79 -3.46 -13.82 -1.13
CA SER A 79 -2.08 -14.32 -1.36
C SER A 79 -1.22 -14.32 -0.10
N PHE A 80 -1.42 -13.36 0.80
CA PHE A 80 -0.64 -13.13 2.01
C PHE A 80 -1.54 -13.18 3.26
N PRO A 81 -1.94 -14.38 3.70
CA PRO A 81 -3.00 -14.55 4.71
C PRO A 81 -2.65 -14.01 6.11
N ASN A 82 -1.37 -13.73 6.37
CA ASN A 82 -0.90 -13.19 7.64
C ASN A 82 -0.75 -11.67 7.64
N VAL A 83 -1.09 -10.98 6.54
CA VAL A 83 -1.19 -9.52 6.50
C VAL A 83 -2.31 -9.08 7.42
N ARG A 84 -1.96 -8.27 8.42
CA ARG A 84 -2.89 -7.75 9.44
C ARG A 84 -3.07 -6.24 9.35
N ILE A 85 -2.12 -5.56 8.73
CA ILE A 85 -2.11 -4.12 8.55
C ILE A 85 -1.97 -3.87 7.06
N GLY A 86 -2.95 -3.20 6.45
CA GLY A 86 -2.89 -2.73 5.07
C GLY A 86 -2.82 -1.21 5.05
N LEU A 87 -1.82 -0.65 4.39
CA LEU A 87 -1.60 0.78 4.25
C LEU A 87 -1.75 1.15 2.78
N MET A 88 -2.66 2.07 2.47
CA MET A 88 -2.65 2.80 1.21
C MET A 88 -1.77 4.03 1.41
N VAL A 89 -0.62 4.08 0.75
CA VAL A 89 0.34 5.18 0.91
C VAL A 89 0.64 5.77 -0.45
N GLY A 90 0.46 7.08 -0.56
CA GLY A 90 0.65 7.79 -1.80
C GLY A 90 0.63 9.30 -1.61
N ILE A 91 0.79 10.01 -2.72
CA ILE A 91 0.67 11.47 -2.76
C ILE A 91 -0.79 11.87 -2.86
N GLY A 92 -1.12 13.02 -2.29
CA GLY A 92 -2.46 13.60 -2.34
C GLY A 92 -2.42 15.09 -2.65
N GLY A 93 -3.51 15.62 -3.17
CA GLY A 93 -3.74 17.06 -3.26
C GLY A 93 -4.28 17.60 -1.93
N GLY A 94 -3.79 18.76 -1.49
CA GLY A 94 -4.30 19.45 -0.30
C GLY A 94 -5.35 20.51 -0.66
N ALA A 95 -6.31 20.74 0.24
CA ALA A 95 -7.33 21.79 0.14
C ALA A 95 -7.23 22.76 1.34
N PRO A 96 -6.22 23.66 1.37
CA PRO A 96 -5.99 24.54 2.51
C PRO A 96 -7.17 25.49 2.75
N SER A 97 -7.39 25.83 4.01
CA SER A 97 -8.43 26.79 4.42
C SER A 97 -7.97 27.58 5.65
N GLN A 98 -8.70 28.63 6.04
CA GLN A 98 -8.39 29.35 7.28
C GLN A 98 -8.42 28.48 8.54
N LYS A 99 -9.13 27.34 8.49
CA LYS A 99 -9.23 26.37 9.60
C LYS A 99 -8.18 25.26 9.52
N HIS A 100 -7.60 25.03 8.34
CA HIS A 100 -6.69 23.93 8.06
C HIS A 100 -5.49 24.46 7.28
N ASP A 101 -4.38 24.67 7.99
CA ASP A 101 -3.09 25.12 7.42
C ASP A 101 -2.36 23.95 6.75
N ILE A 102 -2.92 23.44 5.65
CA ILE A 102 -2.34 22.35 4.86
C ILE A 102 -1.29 22.92 3.91
N ARG A 103 -0.08 22.37 3.94
CA ARG A 103 1.07 22.83 3.16
C ARG A 103 1.69 21.69 2.35
N LEU A 104 2.40 22.05 1.29
CA LEU A 104 3.17 21.09 0.51
C LEU A 104 4.26 20.47 1.41
N GLY A 105 4.31 19.14 1.44
CA GLY A 105 5.24 18.37 2.27
C GLY A 105 4.62 17.86 3.57
N ASP A 106 3.40 18.26 3.91
CA ASP A 106 2.68 17.68 5.04
C ASP A 106 2.37 16.19 4.79
N ILE A 107 2.49 15.39 5.85
CA ILE A 107 2.06 13.99 5.88
C ILE A 107 0.72 13.93 6.60
N VAL A 108 -0.31 13.48 5.89
CA VAL A 108 -1.67 13.33 6.42
C VAL A 108 -1.94 11.85 6.67
N VAL A 109 -2.45 11.53 7.86
CA VAL A 109 -2.89 10.18 8.22
C VAL A 109 -4.41 10.18 8.30
N SER A 110 -5.03 9.35 7.46
CA SER A 110 -6.48 9.21 7.42
C SER A 110 -7.03 8.72 8.76
N LYS A 111 -8.04 9.40 9.29
CA LYS A 111 -8.81 8.99 10.47
C LYS A 111 -10.31 9.10 10.16
N PRO A 112 -11.05 7.99 10.06
CA PRO A 112 -12.50 8.07 9.88
C PRO A 112 -13.17 8.80 11.07
N GLY A 113 -14.17 9.63 10.78
CA GLY A 113 -14.97 10.39 11.76
C GLY A 113 -16.37 10.69 11.23
N ASP A 114 -17.38 10.67 12.11
CA ASP A 114 -18.76 11.08 11.84
C ASP A 114 -19.45 10.50 10.59
N GLY A 115 -19.00 9.32 10.11
CA GLY A 115 -19.57 8.64 8.94
C GLY A 115 -18.93 9.02 7.60
N ASP A 116 -17.95 9.92 7.59
CA ASP A 116 -17.22 10.36 6.40
C ASP A 116 -15.87 9.64 6.23
N GLY A 117 -15.38 9.63 4.98
CA GLY A 117 -14.05 9.14 4.62
C GLY A 117 -12.94 9.95 5.34
N GLY A 118 -11.91 9.26 5.83
CA GLY A 118 -11.03 9.79 6.87
C GLY A 118 -9.91 10.76 6.46
N VAL A 119 -9.88 11.28 5.24
CA VAL A 119 -8.79 12.20 4.81
C VAL A 119 -9.29 13.64 4.90
N PHE A 120 -8.87 14.38 5.94
CA PHE A 120 -9.20 15.78 6.17
C PHE A 120 -7.96 16.60 6.52
#